data_AF-A0A8J2L9B1-F1
#
_entry.id   AF-A0A8J2L9B1-F1
#
_cell.length_a   1.000
_cell.length_b   1.000
_cell.length_c   1.000
_cell.angle_alpha   90.00
_cell.angle_beta   90.00
_cell.angle_gamma   90.00
#
_symmetry.space_group_name_H-M   'P 1'
#
loop_
_entity.id
_entity.type
_entity.pdbx_description
1 polymer ?
#
loop_
_entity_poly.entity_id
_entity_poly.type
_entity_poly.pdbx_seq_one_letter_code
_entity_poly.pdbx_strand_id
1 'polypeptide(L)'
;LLSFLMQSFSEVERDIVAVERLKEYCEAPQEAGWESVRKPPKAWPAQGVLQFDNYQTRYREGLGSVLKNISFEIKAGEKVGIVGRTGAGKSSLTLALFRLIE
;
A
#
# COMPACT_ATOMS: atom_id res chain seq x y z
N LEU A 1 -14.32 -50.61 8.54
CA LEU A 1 -12.86 -50.40 8.47
C LEU A 1 -12.44 -49.67 7.20
N LEU A 2 -12.58 -50.26 6.00
CA LEU A 2 -12.19 -49.57 4.75
C LEU A 2 -12.98 -48.28 4.49
N SER A 3 -14.31 -48.29 4.66
CA SER A 3 -15.15 -47.09 4.49
C SER A 3 -14.79 -45.95 5.45
N PHE A 4 -14.47 -46.29 6.72
CA PHE A 4 -14.02 -45.32 7.71
C PHE A 4 -12.68 -44.69 7.31
N LEU A 5 -11.71 -45.51 6.86
CA LEU A 5 -10.43 -45.01 6.36
C LEU A 5 -10.60 -44.09 5.14
N MET A 6 -11.50 -44.43 4.21
CA MET A 6 -11.78 -43.58 3.06
C MET A 6 -12.40 -42.24 3.47
N GLN A 7 -13.35 -42.24 4.42
CA GLN A 7 -13.95 -41.01 4.93
C GLN A 7 -12.93 -40.13 5.64
N SER A 8 -12.13 -40.69 6.53
CA SER A 8 -11.06 -39.95 7.22
C SER A 8 -10.01 -39.41 6.26
N PHE A 9 -9.66 -40.15 5.20
CA PHE A 9 -8.73 -39.66 4.19
C PHE A 9 -9.31 -38.48 3.41
N SER A 10 -10.57 -38.57 2.97
CA SER A 10 -11.27 -37.47 2.31
C SER A 10 -11.54 -36.26 3.21
N GLU A 11 -11.59 -36.43 4.54
CA GLU A 11 -11.63 -35.31 5.50
C GLU A 11 -10.28 -34.59 5.55
N VAL A 12 -9.18 -35.33 5.70
CA VAL A 12 -7.83 -34.73 5.71
C VAL A 12 -7.51 -34.02 4.39
N GLU A 13 -7.87 -34.60 3.24
CA GLU A 13 -7.70 -33.96 1.93
C GLU A 13 -8.52 -32.67 1.79
N ARG A 14 -9.65 -32.56 2.47
CA ARG A 14 -10.43 -31.31 2.49
C ARG A 14 -9.82 -30.29 3.44
N ASP A 15 -9.34 -30.73 4.59
CA ASP A 15 -8.78 -29.85 5.63
C ASP A 15 -7.44 -29.25 5.22
N ILE A 16 -6.62 -29.96 4.44
CA ILE A 16 -5.32 -29.45 3.97
C ILE A 16 -5.45 -28.20 3.08
N VAL A 17 -6.56 -28.04 2.35
CA VAL A 17 -6.82 -26.86 1.51
C VAL A 17 -6.89 -25.58 2.36
N ALA A 18 -7.36 -25.67 3.61
CA ALA A 18 -7.35 -24.53 4.51
C ALA A 18 -5.91 -24.11 4.89
N VAL A 19 -5.01 -25.09 5.07
CA VAL A 19 -3.59 -24.85 5.36
C VAL A 19 -2.89 -24.19 4.17
N GLU A 20 -3.20 -24.63 2.94
CA GLU A 20 -2.67 -23.99 1.72
C GLU A 20 -3.07 -22.52 1.62
N ARG A 21 -4.32 -22.18 1.91
CA ARG A 21 -4.78 -20.78 1.95
C ARG A 21 -4.04 -19.96 2.99
N LEU A 22 -3.84 -20.51 4.20
CA LEU A 22 -3.07 -19.82 5.24
C LEU A 22 -1.64 -19.56 4.80
N LYS A 23 -1.01 -20.56 4.16
CA LYS A 23 0.34 -20.41 3.60
C LYS A 23 0.39 -19.29 2.57
N GLU A 24 -0.58 -19.22 1.66
CA GLU A 24 -0.69 -18.15 0.67
C GLU A 24 -0.72 -16.76 1.32
N TYR A 25 -1.50 -16.56 2.40
CA TYR A 25 -1.52 -15.30 3.13
C TYR A 25 -0.21 -14.99 3.86
N CYS A 26 0.46 -16.01 4.41
CA CYS A 26 1.74 -15.82 5.10
C CYS A 26 2.88 -15.44 4.14
N GLU A 27 2.82 -15.89 2.88
CA GLU A 27 3.84 -15.65 1.87
C GLU A 27 3.53 -14.46 0.95
N ALA A 28 2.34 -13.85 1.09
CA ALA A 28 1.95 -12.68 0.32
C ALA A 28 2.92 -11.50 0.54
N PRO A 29 3.19 -10.68 -0.51
CA PRO A 29 4.02 -9.50 -0.39
C PRO A 29 3.55 -8.59 0.75
N GLN A 30 4.46 -8.29 1.66
CA GLN A 30 4.18 -7.43 2.81
C GLN A 30 4.53 -5.97 2.48
N GLU A 31 3.78 -5.04 3.07
CA GLU A 31 4.13 -3.63 3.06
C GLU A 31 5.47 -3.38 3.79
N ALA A 32 6.02 -2.19 3.62
CA ALA A 32 7.21 -1.79 4.37
C ALA A 32 6.96 -1.92 5.88
N GLY A 33 7.96 -2.40 6.62
CA GLY A 33 7.86 -2.57 8.06
C GLY A 33 7.48 -1.27 8.78
N TRP A 34 6.77 -1.40 9.90
CA TRP A 34 6.28 -0.28 10.70
C TRP A 34 7.42 0.67 11.15
N GLU A 35 8.59 0.11 11.44
CA GLU A 35 9.79 0.88 11.70
C GLU A 35 10.62 1.06 10.44
N SER A 36 10.89 2.32 10.08
CA SER A 36 11.79 2.60 8.97
C SER A 36 13.24 2.28 9.34
N VAL A 37 14.01 1.79 8.37
CA VAL A 37 15.46 1.62 8.49
C VAL A 37 16.15 2.96 8.79
N ARG A 38 15.60 4.07 8.29
CA ARG A 38 16.12 5.42 8.48
C ARG A 38 15.13 6.25 9.30
N LYS A 39 15.32 6.25 10.62
CA LYS A 39 14.50 7.05 11.54
C LYS A 39 14.80 8.55 11.34
N PRO A 40 13.79 9.40 11.22
CA PRO A 40 14.02 10.84 11.21
C PRO A 40 14.55 11.29 12.59
N PRO A 41 15.23 12.45 12.67
CA PRO A 41 15.68 12.99 13.93
C PRO A 41 14.49 13.27 14.87
N LYS A 42 14.71 13.28 16.19
CA LYS A 42 13.66 13.51 17.19
C LYS A 42 12.89 14.83 17.00
N ALA A 43 13.54 15.82 16.41
CA ALA A 43 12.95 17.13 16.10
C ALA A 43 12.14 17.16 14.80
N TRP A 44 12.01 16.02 14.09
CA TRP A 44 11.23 15.96 12.87
C TRP A 44 9.73 15.90 13.16
N PRO A 45 8.89 16.61 12.39
CA PRO A 45 9.27 17.59 11.37
C PRO A 45 9.60 18.95 12.01
N ALA A 46 10.79 19.51 11.70
CA ALA A 46 11.20 20.82 12.22
C ALA A 46 10.48 21.97 11.49
N GLN A 47 10.18 21.77 10.21
CA GLN A 47 9.39 22.68 9.39
C GLN A 47 8.41 21.84 8.56
N GLY A 48 7.17 22.32 8.42
CA GLY A 48 6.13 21.66 7.62
C GLY A 48 6.24 21.97 6.13
N VAL A 49 7.44 21.88 5.55
CA VAL A 49 7.64 22.05 4.10
C VAL A 49 7.34 20.73 3.41
N LEU A 50 6.56 20.78 2.34
CA LEU A 50 6.21 19.62 1.52
C LEU A 50 6.65 19.85 0.07
N GLN A 51 7.44 18.95 -0.48
CA GLN A 51 7.94 19.05 -1.84
C GLN A 51 7.66 17.75 -2.59
N PHE A 52 7.02 17.88 -3.75
CA PHE A 52 6.92 16.84 -4.76
C PHE A 52 7.88 17.22 -5.89
N ASP A 53 8.73 16.28 -6.31
CA ASP A 53 9.69 16.48 -7.40
C ASP A 53 9.52 15.37 -8.45
N ASN A 54 9.03 15.76 -9.62
CA ASN A 54 8.73 14.89 -10.76
C ASN A 54 7.99 13.59 -10.36
N TYR A 55 7.08 13.72 -9.41
CA TYR A 55 6.47 12.57 -8.75
C TYR A 55 5.47 11.87 -9.67
N GLN A 56 5.49 10.53 -9.63
CA GLN A 56 4.56 9.67 -10.34
C GLN A 56 4.20 8.48 -9.47
N THR A 57 2.96 8.00 -9.57
CA THR A 57 2.53 6.77 -8.91
C THR A 57 1.39 6.11 -9.68
N ARG A 58 1.16 4.82 -9.41
CA ARG A 58 0.10 3.99 -9.98
C ARG A 58 -0.51 3.12 -8.89
N TYR A 59 -1.78 2.73 -9.07
CA TYR A 59 -2.46 1.90 -8.08
C TYR A 59 -2.00 0.45 -8.04
N ARG A 60 -1.54 -0.09 -9.18
CA ARG A 60 -1.04 -1.46 -9.30
C ARG A 60 -0.14 -1.55 -10.52
N GLU A 61 0.70 -2.58 -10.53
CA GLU A 61 1.47 -2.92 -11.72
C GLU A 61 0.57 -3.20 -12.92
N GLY A 62 1.05 -2.85 -14.12
CA GLY A 62 0.30 -2.98 -15.37
C GLY A 62 -0.76 -1.90 -15.63
N LEU A 63 -1.06 -1.01 -14.68
CA LEU A 63 -1.87 0.19 -14.94
C LEU A 63 -1.02 1.40 -15.28
N GLY A 64 -1.60 2.32 -16.05
CA GLY A 64 -1.02 3.64 -16.28
C GLY A 64 -0.93 4.44 -14.97
N SER A 65 0.08 5.33 -14.89
CA SER A 65 0.25 6.22 -13.75
C SER A 65 -0.98 7.13 -13.55
N VAL A 66 -1.47 7.22 -12.32
CA VAL A 66 -2.61 8.08 -11.94
C VAL A 66 -2.14 9.52 -11.71
N LEU A 67 -0.94 9.69 -11.13
CA LEU A 67 -0.23 10.96 -11.05
C LEU A 67 0.97 10.92 -11.98
N LYS A 68 1.17 11.99 -12.76
CA LYS A 68 2.21 12.08 -13.79
C LYS A 68 2.91 13.43 -13.68
N ASN A 69 4.24 13.41 -13.57
CA ASN A 69 5.11 14.58 -13.57
C ASN A 69 4.64 15.68 -12.61
N ILE A 70 4.30 15.31 -11.38
CA ILE A 70 3.82 16.27 -10.37
C ILE A 70 5.04 16.89 -9.68
N SER A 71 5.23 18.20 -9.88
CA SER A 71 6.25 18.99 -9.20
C SER A 71 5.63 20.22 -8.56
N PHE A 72 5.71 20.33 -7.23
CA PHE A 72 5.28 21.52 -6.49
C PHE A 72 5.93 21.57 -5.11
N GLU A 73 5.93 22.75 -4.51
CA GLU A 73 6.39 23.01 -3.15
C GLU A 73 5.30 23.73 -2.37
N ILE A 74 5.07 23.30 -1.13
CA ILE A 74 4.22 23.97 -0.14
C ILE A 74 5.12 24.39 1.02
N LYS A 75 5.15 25.68 1.31
CA LYS A 75 5.99 26.24 2.36
C LYS A 75 5.36 26.02 3.74
N ALA A 76 6.20 26.09 4.77
CA ALA A 76 5.74 25.96 6.14
C ALA A 76 4.67 27.01 6.49
N GLY A 77 3.54 26.56 7.03
CA GLY A 77 2.43 27.42 7.45
C GLY A 77 1.45 27.81 6.33
N GLU A 78 1.67 27.38 5.09
CA GLU A 78 0.74 27.64 4.00
C GLU A 78 -0.54 26.79 4.11
N LYS A 79 -1.67 27.38 3.70
CA LYS A 79 -2.94 26.68 3.55
C LYS A 79 -3.23 26.55 2.05
N VAL A 80 -3.25 25.32 1.56
CA VAL A 80 -3.44 25.01 0.13
C VAL A 80 -4.71 24.19 -0.06
N GLY A 81 -5.50 24.56 -1.07
CA GLY A 81 -6.67 23.80 -1.50
C GLY A 81 -6.37 23.04 -2.80
N ILE A 82 -6.73 21.76 -2.86
CA ILE A 82 -6.61 20.95 -4.08
C ILE A 82 -7.98 20.88 -4.77
N VAL A 83 -8.08 21.40 -5.98
CA VAL A 83 -9.33 21.43 -6.77
C VAL A 83 -9.16 20.76 -8.13
N GLY A 84 -10.28 20.31 -8.71
CA GLY A 84 -10.28 19.64 -10.02
C GLY A 84 -11.49 18.73 -10.19
N ARG A 85 -11.77 18.32 -11.44
CA ARG A 85 -12.89 17.43 -11.78
C ARG A 85 -12.77 16.05 -11.11
N THR A 86 -13.87 15.30 -11.08
CA THR A 86 -13.85 13.88 -10.69
C THR A 86 -12.84 13.12 -11.56
N GLY A 87 -12.05 12.24 -10.95
CA GLY A 87 -11.00 11.48 -11.64
C GLY A 87 -9.67 12.22 -11.86
N ALA A 88 -9.53 13.48 -11.44
CA ALA A 88 -8.29 14.25 -11.62
C ALA A 88 -7.10 13.84 -10.71
N GLY A 89 -7.23 12.76 -9.92
CA GLY A 89 -6.15 12.27 -9.05
C GLY A 89 -6.01 12.97 -7.69
N LYS A 90 -6.97 13.80 -7.27
CA LYS A 90 -6.92 14.53 -5.98
C LYS A 90 -6.79 13.58 -4.77
N SER A 91 -7.68 12.59 -4.65
CA SER A 91 -7.60 11.59 -3.58
C SER A 91 -6.34 10.74 -3.71
N SER A 92 -5.90 10.46 -4.94
CA SER A 92 -4.65 9.73 -5.20
C SER A 92 -3.43 10.50 -4.69
N LEU A 93 -3.42 11.83 -4.77
CA LEU A 93 -2.36 12.67 -4.20
C LEU A 93 -2.32 12.57 -2.67
N THR A 94 -3.49 12.53 -2.02
CA THR A 94 -3.56 12.29 -0.57
C THR A 94 -3.04 10.90 -0.20
N LEU A 95 -3.41 9.86 -0.94
CA LEU A 95 -2.93 8.49 -0.69
C LEU A 95 -1.41 8.38 -0.89
N ALA A 96 -0.88 9.01 -1.94
CA ALA A 96 0.55 9.10 -2.22
C ALA A 96 1.32 9.82 -1.09
N LEU A 97 0.76 10.91 -0.55
CA LEU A 97 1.37 11.65 0.55
C LEU A 97 1.54 10.79 1.82
N PHE A 98 0.56 9.92 2.10
CA PHE A 98 0.64 8.97 3.21
C PHE A 98 1.34 7.66 2.85
N ARG A 99 1.89 7.55 1.64
CA ARG A 99 2.59 6.35 1.17
C ARG A 99 1.74 5.08 1.20
N LEU A 100 0.43 5.23 1.00
CA LEU A 100 -0.53 4.10 0.90
C LEU A 100 -0.55 3.50 -0.51
N ILE A 101 -0.10 4.28 -1.49
CA ILE A 101 0.19 3.82 -2.84
C ILE A 101 1.60 4.27 -3.16
N GLU A 102 2.40 3.38 -3.72
CA GLU A 102 3.77 3.64 -4.16
C GLU A 102 3.94 3.20 -5.61
#